data_AF-A0A3B9QZD3-F1
#
_entry.id   AF-A0A3B9QZD3-F1
#
_cell.length_a   1.000
_cell.length_b   1.000
_cell.length_c   1.000
_cell.angle_alpha   90.00
_cell.angle_beta   90.00
_cell.angle_gamma   90.00
#
_symmetry.space_group_name_H-M   'P 1'
#
loop_
_entity.id
_entity.type
_entity.pdbx_description
1 polymer ?
#
loop_
_entity_poly.entity_id
_entity_poly.type
_entity_poly.pdbx_seq_one_letter_code
_entity_poly.pdbx_strand_id
1 'polypeptide(L)'
;LALNKPMLAISSLMTLAEGIRDQIKPSDRIVAAIDARMEQVYWGCLERDDDASGGWRWQEEPRVSDPESLKEHVSDCVGVGSGWDRYGSVFQADADCVWHPGAFPQAGYGARIASRLLNQGAKGEWREAAPAYIRNDVTN
;
A
#
# COMPACT_ATOMS: atom_id res chain seq x y z
N LEU A 1 -3.34 -27.33 3.20
CA LEU A 1 -4.49 -26.56 2.68
C LEU A 1 -5.65 -27.54 2.42
N ALA A 2 -6.69 -27.53 3.27
CA ALA A 2 -7.69 -28.62 3.32
C ALA A 2 -8.91 -28.44 2.40
N LEU A 3 -9.13 -27.24 1.84
CA LEU A 3 -10.36 -26.92 1.08
C LEU A 3 -10.16 -26.81 -0.45
N ASN A 4 -8.92 -26.95 -0.95
CA ASN A 4 -8.56 -26.84 -2.38
C ASN A 4 -9.24 -25.66 -3.11
N LYS A 5 -9.33 -24.50 -2.43
CA LYS A 5 -9.92 -23.27 -2.96
C LYS A 5 -8.81 -22.34 -3.48
N PRO A 6 -9.08 -21.55 -4.53
CA PRO A 6 -8.16 -20.53 -4.99
C PRO A 6 -7.87 -19.51 -3.88
N MET A 7 -6.63 -19.02 -3.84
CA MET A 7 -6.19 -18.01 -2.88
C MET A 7 -5.70 -16.77 -3.61
N LEU A 8 -6.11 -15.60 -3.16
CA LEU A 8 -5.64 -14.33 -3.69
C LEU A 8 -4.74 -13.66 -2.65
N ALA A 9 -3.52 -13.30 -3.05
CA ALA A 9 -2.67 -12.41 -2.28
C ALA A 9 -3.15 -10.96 -2.46
N ILE A 10 -3.30 -10.24 -1.36
CA ILE A 10 -3.67 -8.83 -1.37
C ILE A 10 -2.58 -8.04 -0.65
N SER A 11 -2.10 -6.96 -1.28
CA SER A 11 -1.08 -6.10 -0.68
C SER A 11 -1.63 -5.37 0.55
N SER A 12 -0.89 -5.41 1.66
CA SER A 12 -1.19 -4.64 2.87
C SER A 12 -1.21 -3.13 2.60
N LEU A 13 -0.33 -2.65 1.71
CA LEU A 13 -0.26 -1.23 1.33
C LEU A 13 -1.50 -0.81 0.50
N MET A 14 -1.92 -1.66 -0.44
CA MET A 14 -3.18 -1.43 -1.18
C MET A 14 -4.40 -1.51 -0.25
N THR A 15 -4.36 -2.38 0.77
CA THR A 15 -5.41 -2.50 1.78
C THR A 15 -5.52 -1.24 2.65
N LEU A 16 -4.40 -0.56 2.94
CA LEU A 16 -4.41 0.74 3.61
C LEU A 16 -5.08 1.81 2.75
N ALA A 17 -4.71 1.92 1.47
CA ALA A 17 -5.32 2.85 0.53
C ALA A 17 -6.83 2.61 0.38
N GLU A 18 -7.24 1.35 0.32
CA GLU A 18 -8.66 0.98 0.28
C GLU A 18 -9.43 1.46 1.53
N GLY A 19 -8.78 1.50 2.70
CA GLY A 19 -9.39 1.98 3.94
C GLY A 19 -9.79 3.46 3.92
N ILE A 20 -9.17 4.25 3.05
CA ILE A 20 -9.44 5.67 2.88
C ILE A 20 -10.10 5.99 1.53
N ARG A 21 -10.42 4.99 0.70
CA ARG A 21 -10.93 5.13 -0.67
C ARG A 21 -12.10 6.12 -0.80
N ASP A 22 -13.02 6.11 0.17
CA ASP A 22 -14.23 6.94 0.15
C ASP A 22 -13.99 8.39 0.64
N GLN A 23 -12.81 8.68 1.18
CA GLN A 23 -12.42 9.99 1.74
C GLN A 23 -11.53 10.80 0.79
N ILE A 24 -11.13 10.22 -0.34
CA ILE A 24 -10.20 10.80 -1.30
C ILE A 24 -10.84 10.95 -2.68
N LYS A 25 -10.27 11.82 -3.51
CA LYS A 25 -10.65 11.96 -4.91
C LYS A 25 -9.94 10.89 -5.76
N PRO A 26 -10.50 10.52 -6.92
CA PRO A 26 -9.85 9.57 -7.82
C PRO A 26 -8.43 9.98 -8.25
N SER A 27 -8.18 11.28 -8.42
CA SER A 27 -6.89 11.83 -8.83
C SER A 27 -5.89 12.02 -7.69
N ASP A 28 -6.27 11.73 -6.43
CA ASP A 28 -5.37 11.95 -5.29
C ASP A 28 -4.28 10.86 -5.30
N ARG A 29 -3.03 11.30 -5.18
CA ARG A 29 -1.90 10.40 -4.98
C ARG A 29 -1.88 9.94 -3.52
N ILE A 30 -1.88 8.63 -3.31
CA ILE A 30 -1.80 8.05 -1.97
C ILE A 30 -0.41 7.48 -1.77
N VAL A 31 0.20 7.78 -0.63
CA VAL A 31 1.42 7.11 -0.18
C VAL A 31 1.06 6.24 1.00
N ALA A 32 0.91 4.94 0.76
CA ALA A 32 0.73 3.97 1.83
C ALA A 32 2.10 3.63 2.42
N ALA A 33 2.25 3.71 3.74
CA ALA A 33 3.51 3.46 4.42
C ALA A 33 3.31 2.68 5.75
N ILE A 34 4.13 1.66 5.98
CA ILE A 34 4.13 0.82 7.18
C ILE A 34 5.53 0.86 7.80
N ASP A 35 5.62 1.12 9.11
CA ASP A 35 6.88 1.00 9.86
C ASP A 35 7.45 -0.42 9.72
N ALA A 36 8.59 -0.54 9.03
CA ALA A 36 9.25 -1.81 8.76
C ALA A 36 10.13 -2.29 9.93
N ARG A 37 10.21 -1.49 11.01
CA ARG A 37 11.23 -1.60 12.07
C ARG A 37 12.63 -1.27 11.52
N MET A 38 13.63 -1.27 12.41
CA MET A 38 15.03 -0.95 12.07
C MET A 38 15.19 0.39 11.33
N GLU A 39 14.38 1.39 11.69
CA GLU A 39 14.42 2.73 11.08
C GLU A 39 14.07 2.76 9.58
N GLN A 40 13.40 1.72 9.06
CA GLN A 40 12.96 1.64 7.67
C GLN A 40 11.44 1.72 7.55
N VAL A 41 10.96 1.96 6.33
CA VAL A 41 9.54 2.03 5.99
C VAL A 41 9.23 1.18 4.76
N TYR A 42 8.22 0.33 4.84
CA TYR A 42 7.61 -0.32 3.67
C TYR A 42 6.60 0.63 3.07
N TRP A 43 6.70 0.95 1.79
CA TRP A 43 5.83 1.96 1.19
C TRP A 43 5.59 1.73 -0.30
N GLY A 44 4.56 2.40 -0.83
CA GLY A 44 4.31 2.50 -2.26
C GLY A 44 3.34 3.65 -2.57
N CYS A 45 3.34 4.11 -3.81
CA CYS A 45 2.41 5.15 -4.27
C CYS A 45 1.29 4.55 -5.10
N LEU A 46 0.06 4.93 -4.78
CA LEU A 46 -1.16 4.43 -5.39
C LEU A 46 -2.00 5.59 -5.91
N GLU A 47 -2.71 5.35 -7.00
CA GLU A 47 -3.81 6.19 -7.47
C GLU A 47 -5.02 5.30 -7.72
N ARG A 48 -6.22 5.83 -7.47
CA ARG A 48 -7.44 5.08 -7.75
C ARG A 48 -7.60 4.95 -9.26
N ASP A 49 -7.79 3.71 -9.70
CA ASP A 49 -8.03 3.38 -11.10
C ASP A 49 -9.03 2.22 -11.10
N ASP A 50 -10.30 2.49 -11.42
CA ASP A 50 -11.35 1.48 -11.33
C ASP A 50 -11.19 0.35 -12.39
N ASP A 51 -10.42 0.59 -13.45
CA ASP A 51 -10.11 -0.38 -14.51
C ASP A 51 -8.88 -1.25 -14.17
N ALA A 52 -8.01 -0.78 -13.28
CA ALA A 52 -6.85 -1.55 -12.82
C ALA A 52 -7.24 -2.76 -11.96
N SER A 53 -6.34 -3.75 -11.90
CA SER A 53 -6.48 -4.94 -11.05
C SER A 53 -6.67 -4.55 -9.59
N GLY A 54 -7.80 -4.92 -8.99
CA GLY A 54 -8.10 -4.56 -7.60
C GLY A 54 -8.35 -3.05 -7.42
N GLY A 55 -8.65 -2.37 -8.53
CA GLY A 55 -9.03 -0.97 -8.71
C GLY A 55 -8.12 0.06 -8.07
N TRP A 56 -6.82 -0.18 -8.22
CA TRP A 56 -5.71 0.67 -7.79
C TRP A 56 -4.55 0.51 -8.77
N ARG A 57 -3.90 1.61 -9.13
CA ARG A 57 -2.70 1.64 -9.96
C ARG A 57 -1.49 2.05 -9.12
N TRP A 58 -0.40 1.29 -9.20
CA TRP A 58 0.87 1.68 -8.60
C TRP A 58 1.52 2.77 -9.45
N GLN A 59 1.78 3.93 -8.85
CA GLN A 59 2.71 4.93 -9.42
C GLN A 59 4.15 4.60 -9.03
N GLU A 60 4.31 4.04 -7.83
CA GLU A 60 5.58 3.54 -7.31
C GLU A 60 5.30 2.18 -6.71
N GLU A 61 5.98 1.14 -7.22
CA GLU A 61 5.81 -0.22 -6.72
C GLU A 61 6.24 -0.33 -5.24
N PRO A 62 5.65 -1.28 -4.49
CA PRO A 62 6.03 -1.55 -3.11
C PRO A 62 7.53 -1.76 -2.93
N ARG A 63 8.14 -0.96 -2.05
CA ARG A 63 9.56 -1.08 -1.68
C ARG A 63 9.79 -0.82 -0.21
N VAL A 64 11.01 -1.09 0.25
CA VAL A 64 11.51 -0.70 1.57
C VAL A 64 12.61 0.31 1.39
N SER A 65 12.63 1.36 2.20
CA SER A 65 13.71 2.35 2.20
C SER A 65 13.82 3.01 3.56
N ASP A 66 14.85 3.85 3.70
CA ASP A 66 14.92 4.79 4.81
C ASP A 66 13.84 5.88 4.63
N PRO A 67 13.28 6.43 5.72
CA PRO A 67 12.26 7.48 5.67
C PRO A 67 12.70 8.74 4.93
N GLU A 68 13.99 9.08 5.01
CA GLU A 68 14.57 10.23 4.29
C GLU A 68 14.40 10.10 2.77
N SER A 69 14.60 8.91 2.21
CA SER A 69 14.43 8.68 0.77
C SER A 69 12.97 8.75 0.31
N LEU A 70 12.00 8.51 1.20
CA LEU A 70 10.58 8.61 0.87
C LEU A 70 10.11 10.07 0.70
N LYS A 71 10.87 11.06 1.22
CA LYS A 71 10.54 12.49 1.10
C LYS A 71 10.32 12.95 -0.35
N GLU A 72 11.05 12.39 -1.30
CA GLU A 72 10.92 12.72 -2.73
C GLU A 72 9.57 12.29 -3.33
N HIS A 73 8.83 11.42 -2.64
CA HIS A 73 7.59 10.82 -3.12
C HIS A 73 6.34 11.30 -2.37
N VAL A 74 6.46 12.20 -1.39
CA VAL A 74 5.34 12.65 -0.54
C VAL A 74 4.78 14.02 -0.90
N SER A 75 5.29 14.68 -1.94
CA SER A 75 4.69 15.93 -2.44
C SER A 75 3.27 15.69 -2.96
N ASP A 76 2.35 16.59 -2.58
CA ASP A 76 0.93 16.61 -2.99
C ASP A 76 0.23 15.25 -2.85
N CYS A 77 0.49 14.57 -1.74
CA CYS A 77 -0.07 13.25 -1.47
C CYS A 77 -0.95 13.20 -0.22
N VAL A 78 -1.78 12.17 -0.15
CA VAL A 78 -2.47 11.74 1.07
C VAL A 78 -1.73 10.53 1.65
N GLY A 79 -1.21 10.68 2.87
CA GLY A 79 -0.52 9.62 3.59
C GLY A 79 -1.49 8.66 4.30
N VAL A 80 -1.11 7.38 4.42
CA VAL A 80 -1.85 6.41 5.24
C VAL A 80 -0.96 5.30 5.78
N GLY A 81 -1.16 4.94 7.05
CA GLY A 81 -0.49 3.80 7.70
C GLY A 81 0.57 4.18 8.73
N SER A 82 1.06 3.17 9.46
CA SER A 82 1.95 3.37 10.62
C SER A 82 3.30 4.02 10.30
N GLY A 83 3.74 3.98 9.04
CA GLY A 83 4.94 4.70 8.61
C GLY A 83 4.78 6.22 8.75
N TRP A 84 3.59 6.73 8.42
CA TRP A 84 3.24 8.14 8.60
C TRP A 84 3.13 8.54 10.06
N ASP A 85 2.54 7.67 10.89
CA ASP A 85 2.43 7.91 12.33
C ASP A 85 3.81 8.00 13.02
N ARG A 86 4.78 7.24 12.52
CA ARG A 86 6.13 7.20 13.10
C ARG A 86 7.07 8.27 12.53
N TYR A 87 7.03 8.49 11.21
CA TYR A 87 8.00 9.31 10.49
C TYR A 87 7.37 10.56 9.85
N GLY A 88 6.14 10.93 10.21
CA GLY A 88 5.44 12.09 9.64
C GLY A 88 6.24 13.39 9.72
N SER A 89 6.98 13.62 10.80
CA SER A 89 7.86 14.79 10.94
C SER A 89 9.02 14.81 9.93
N VAL A 90 9.47 13.64 9.47
CA VAL A 90 10.47 13.50 8.42
C VAL A 90 9.83 13.88 7.08
N PHE A 91 8.68 13.30 6.76
CA PHE A 91 7.99 13.54 5.48
C PHE A 91 7.51 14.99 5.32
N GLN A 92 7.13 15.65 6.42
CA GLN A 92 6.66 17.04 6.43
C GLN A 92 7.77 18.08 6.40
N ALA A 93 9.05 17.69 6.44
CA ALA A 93 10.16 18.64 6.46
C ALA A 93 10.21 19.51 5.19
N ASP A 94 9.84 18.93 4.04
CA ASP A 94 9.97 19.55 2.71
C ASP A 94 8.64 19.73 1.96
N ALA A 95 7.53 19.19 2.49
CA ALA A 95 6.22 19.26 1.86
C ALA A 95 5.07 19.26 2.87
N ASP A 96 4.07 20.13 2.64
CA ASP A 96 2.80 20.08 3.38
C ASP A 96 2.00 18.86 2.91
N CYS A 97 2.01 17.80 3.70
CA CYS A 97 1.25 16.58 3.45
C CYS A 97 0.32 16.26 4.62
N VAL A 98 -0.86 15.75 4.29
CA VAL A 98 -1.87 15.26 5.25
C VAL A 98 -1.88 13.75 5.26
N TRP A 99 -2.11 13.14 6.42
CA TRP A 99 -2.26 11.69 6.51
C TRP A 99 -3.43 11.28 7.41
N HIS A 100 -3.89 10.04 7.22
CA HIS A 100 -4.89 9.41 8.08
C HIS A 100 -4.18 8.63 9.21
N PRO A 101 -4.21 9.14 10.46
CA PRO A 101 -3.46 8.53 11.56
C PRO A 101 -4.11 7.25 12.07
N GLY A 102 -3.29 6.32 12.60
CA GLY A 102 -3.78 5.09 13.23
C GLY A 102 -4.45 4.11 12.26
N ALA A 103 -4.18 4.24 10.96
CA ALA A 103 -4.71 3.35 9.93
C ALA A 103 -3.90 2.04 9.87
N PHE A 104 -4.62 0.92 9.81
CA PHE A 104 -4.03 -0.42 9.68
C PHE A 104 -4.72 -1.20 8.56
N PRO A 105 -4.03 -2.14 7.89
CA PRO A 105 -4.66 -3.03 6.93
C PRO A 105 -5.76 -3.85 7.62
N GLN A 106 -7.02 -3.68 7.19
CA GLN A 106 -8.15 -4.44 7.74
C GLN A 106 -8.64 -5.49 6.74
N ALA A 107 -9.02 -6.65 7.25
CA ALA A 107 -9.52 -7.76 6.43
C ALA A 107 -10.73 -7.37 5.55
N GLY A 108 -11.60 -6.49 6.05
CA GLY A 108 -12.75 -5.98 5.30
C GLY A 108 -12.34 -5.24 4.02
N TYR A 109 -11.29 -4.42 4.08
CA TYR A 109 -10.76 -3.71 2.91
C TYR A 109 -10.06 -4.68 1.95
N GLY A 110 -9.30 -5.64 2.47
CA GLY A 110 -8.72 -6.71 1.66
C GLY A 110 -9.77 -7.52 0.91
N ALA A 111 -10.90 -7.83 1.56
CA ALA A 111 -12.02 -8.53 0.95
C ALA A 111 -12.71 -7.70 -0.16
N ARG A 112 -12.79 -6.38 -0.03
CA ARG A 112 -13.31 -5.49 -1.09
C ARG A 112 -12.41 -5.50 -2.34
N ILE A 113 -11.09 -5.42 -2.14
CA ILE A 113 -10.11 -5.54 -3.25
C ILE A 113 -10.25 -6.93 -3.90
N ALA A 114 -10.28 -7.99 -3.10
CA ALA A 114 -10.43 -9.36 -3.59
C ALA A 114 -11.74 -9.55 -4.38
N SER A 115 -12.85 -8.97 -3.93
CA SER A 115 -14.12 -9.01 -4.66
C SER A 115 -14.01 -8.35 -6.03
N ARG A 116 -13.30 -7.23 -6.15
CA ARG A 116 -13.07 -6.55 -7.44
C ARG A 116 -12.17 -7.37 -8.36
N LEU A 117 -11.10 -7.95 -7.83
CA LEU A 117 -10.22 -8.88 -8.57
C LEU A 117 -10.99 -10.09 -9.11
N LEU A 118 -11.84 -10.72 -8.30
CA LEU A 118 -12.65 -11.87 -8.74
C LEU A 118 -13.63 -11.48 -9.85
N ASN A 119 -14.26 -10.31 -9.75
CA ASN A 119 -15.15 -9.79 -10.80
C ASN A 119 -14.40 -9.47 -12.11
N GLN A 120 -13.13 -9.08 -12.02
CA GLN A 120 -12.22 -8.88 -13.15
C GLN A 120 -11.66 -10.22 -13.71
N GLY A 121 -12.07 -11.36 -13.16
CA GLY A 121 -11.66 -12.69 -13.64
C GLY A 121 -10.33 -13.19 -13.08
N ALA A 122 -9.78 -12.55 -12.03
CA ALA A 122 -8.57 -13.04 -11.37
C ALA A 122 -8.80 -14.45 -10.79
N LYS A 123 -7.90 -15.37 -11.11
CA LYS A 123 -7.89 -16.75 -10.61
C LYS A 123 -6.73 -16.89 -9.64
N GLY A 124 -7.04 -17.16 -8.37
CA GLY A 124 -6.03 -17.31 -7.33
C GLY A 124 -5.34 -18.68 -7.40
N GLU A 125 -4.16 -18.77 -8.00
CA GLU A 125 -3.34 -19.97 -7.90
C GLU A 125 -2.80 -20.08 -6.47
N TRP A 126 -3.13 -21.19 -5.79
CA TRP A 126 -2.76 -21.46 -4.39
C TRP A 126 -1.24 -21.43 -4.11
N ARG A 127 -0.40 -21.41 -5.16
CA ARG A 127 1.06 -21.36 -5.08
C ARG A 127 1.64 -19.95 -5.07
N GLU A 128 0.88 -18.91 -5.44
CA GLU A 128 1.37 -17.53 -5.54
C GLU A 128 1.02 -16.65 -4.33
N ALA A 129 0.27 -17.19 -3.36
CA ALA A 129 0.02 -16.53 -2.08
C ALA A 129 1.24 -16.57 -1.13
N ALA A 130 2.44 -16.37 -1.68
CA ALA A 130 3.65 -16.16 -0.90
C ALA A 130 3.69 -14.69 -0.42
N PRO A 131 4.21 -14.41 0.79
CA PRO A 131 4.50 -13.04 1.20
C PRO A 131 5.42 -12.37 0.17
N ALA A 132 5.09 -11.15 -0.26
CA ALA A 132 6.03 -10.35 -1.04
C ALA A 132 7.28 -10.09 -0.19
N TYR A 133 8.41 -10.64 -0.60
CA TYR A 133 9.67 -10.48 0.11
C TYR A 133 10.36 -9.21 -0.39
N ILE A 134 10.02 -8.07 0.22
CA ILE A 134 10.63 -6.78 -0.09
C ILE A 134 11.84 -6.61 0.84
N ARG A 135 13.04 -6.75 0.30
CA ARG A 135 14.30 -6.46 1.01
C ARG A 135 15.13 -5.55 0.12
N ASN A 136 15.89 -4.63 0.71
CA ASN A 136 16.92 -3.90 -0.03
C ASN A 136 17.82 -4.92 -0.73
N ASP A 137 17.97 -4.80 -2.05
CA ASP A 137 19.12 -5.39 -2.74
C ASP A 137 20.35 -4.71 -2.15
N VAL A 138 21.05 -5.42 -1.26
CA VAL A 138 22.38 -5.03 -0.79
C VAL A 138 23.38 -5.31 -1.91
N THR A 139 23.30 -4.54 -2.99
CA THR A 139 24.37 -4.46 -3.97
C THR A 139 25.52 -3.69 -3.33
N ASN A 140 26.50 -4.43 -2.82
CA ASN A 140 27.87 -3.94 -2.60
C ASN A 140 28.59 -3.76 -3.93
#